data_AF-A0A9N8HYC1-F1
#
_entry.id   AF-A0A9N8HYC1-F1
#
_cell.length_a   1.000
_cell.length_b   1.000
_cell.length_c   1.000
_cell.angle_alpha   90.00
_cell.angle_beta   90.00
_cell.angle_gamma   90.00
#
_symmetry.space_group_name_H-M   'P 1'
#
loop_
_entity.id
_entity.type
_entity.pdbx_description
1 polymer ?
#
loop_
_entity_poly.entity_id
_entity_poly.type
_entity_poly.pdbx_seq_one_letter_code
_entity_poly.pdbx_strand_id
1 'polypeptide(L)'
;MMTASNMSEPLIKGDNTNSSKSASDSSNSSLAELDHVMIGRLKYSCLILGVLIGFFIQVSTIGASFLTNLPWAKGTSDQHIAVYALVWSIITATASCGVMMIFRSFVEITFNLTFGRALAYDPIKHDQILDELVWYFECYFSLGVLISVTLAWVATSFVLGMPTTLIDLGITIALPVFWCFSFFVIFMTKDSPKSTPPKKEVSSREVAGVSIV
;
A
#
# COMPACT_ATOMS: atom_id res chain seq x y z
N MET A 1 13.17 -72.07 3.14
CA MET A 1 12.47 -71.69 4.40
C MET A 1 11.93 -70.28 4.19
N MET A 2 10.64 -70.14 3.86
CA MET A 2 9.55 -69.89 4.83
C MET A 2 9.78 -68.54 5.53
N THR A 3 8.96 -67.51 5.37
CA THR A 3 7.50 -67.47 5.24
C THR A 3 7.02 -66.19 4.54
N ALA A 4 6.08 -66.37 3.61
CA ALA A 4 5.19 -65.33 3.11
C ALA A 4 4.19 -64.94 4.22
N SER A 5 4.04 -63.64 4.49
CA SER A 5 2.91 -63.11 5.27
C SER A 5 1.96 -62.36 4.34
N ASN A 6 0.82 -63.01 4.09
CA ASN A 6 -0.38 -62.42 3.52
C ASN A 6 -0.81 -61.21 4.38
N MET A 7 -0.83 -60.02 3.78
CA MET A 7 -1.43 -58.84 4.39
C MET A 7 -2.64 -58.47 3.56
N SER A 8 -3.80 -58.82 4.12
CA SER A 8 -5.12 -58.73 3.53
C SER A 8 -5.53 -57.28 3.28
N GLU A 9 -6.00 -57.00 2.06
CA GLU A 9 -6.71 -55.79 1.69
C GLU A 9 -8.00 -55.62 2.51
N PRO A 10 -8.25 -54.45 3.11
CA PRO A 10 -9.59 -54.06 3.50
C PRO A 10 -10.33 -53.49 2.28
N LEU A 11 -11.30 -54.25 1.82
CA LEU A 11 -12.27 -53.89 0.78
C LEU A 11 -13.17 -52.75 1.30
N ILE A 12 -12.79 -51.49 1.05
CA ILE A 12 -13.63 -50.33 1.34
C ILE A 12 -14.72 -50.26 0.27
N LYS A 13 -15.90 -50.74 0.67
CA LYS A 13 -17.17 -50.61 -0.03
C LYS A 13 -17.54 -49.13 -0.13
N GLY A 14 -17.78 -48.67 -1.35
CA GLY A 14 -18.04 -47.28 -1.66
C GLY A 14 -19.29 -46.72 -0.99
N ASP A 15 -19.19 -45.45 -0.60
CA ASP A 15 -20.31 -44.53 -0.51
C ASP A 15 -19.95 -43.26 -1.29
N ASN A 16 -20.29 -43.29 -2.57
CA ASN A 16 -20.20 -42.16 -3.49
C ASN A 16 -21.48 -41.34 -3.30
N THR A 17 -21.51 -40.45 -2.31
CA THR A 17 -22.66 -39.55 -2.12
C THR A 17 -22.21 -38.19 -1.59
N ASN A 18 -21.89 -37.28 -2.54
CA ASN A 18 -22.20 -35.85 -2.47
C ASN A 18 -21.97 -35.10 -1.14
N SER A 19 -20.81 -35.24 -0.50
CA SER A 19 -20.48 -34.48 0.72
C SER A 19 -19.10 -33.77 0.68
N SER A 20 -18.65 -33.35 -0.51
CA SER A 20 -17.38 -32.64 -0.69
C SER A 20 -17.54 -31.19 -1.16
N LYS A 21 -18.72 -30.57 -0.95
CA LYS A 21 -18.98 -29.16 -1.32
C LYS A 21 -19.15 -28.19 -0.14
N SER A 22 -18.98 -28.62 1.11
CA SER A 22 -19.17 -27.75 2.29
C SER A 22 -17.90 -27.42 3.09
N ALA A 23 -16.74 -27.98 2.73
CA ALA A 23 -15.47 -27.67 3.42
C ALA A 23 -14.66 -26.52 2.77
N SER A 24 -15.01 -26.11 1.54
CA SER A 24 -14.34 -25.02 0.83
C SER A 24 -14.84 -23.63 1.22
N ASP A 25 -16.09 -23.50 1.67
CA ASP A 25 -16.67 -22.18 1.99
C ASP A 25 -16.22 -21.66 3.36
N SER A 26 -15.91 -22.56 4.30
CA SER A 26 -15.37 -22.22 5.62
C SER A 26 -13.99 -21.56 5.53
N SER A 27 -13.08 -22.11 4.71
CA SER A 27 -11.70 -21.62 4.58
C SER A 27 -11.58 -20.24 3.93
N ASN A 28 -12.50 -19.92 3.01
CA ASN A 28 -12.52 -18.62 2.33
C ASN A 28 -12.97 -17.49 3.26
N SER A 29 -13.90 -17.77 4.19
CA SER A 29 -14.36 -16.78 5.17
C SER A 29 -13.26 -16.38 6.15
N SER A 30 -12.47 -17.34 6.64
CA SER A 30 -11.36 -17.06 7.56
C SER A 30 -10.21 -16.30 6.91
N LEU A 31 -9.98 -16.51 5.60
CA LEU A 31 -8.93 -15.81 4.88
C LEU A 31 -9.32 -14.33 4.65
N ALA A 32 -10.57 -14.06 4.28
CA ALA A 32 -11.08 -12.71 4.11
C ALA A 32 -11.07 -11.90 5.43
N GLU A 33 -11.38 -12.55 6.56
CA GLU A 33 -11.34 -11.91 7.87
C GLU A 33 -9.89 -11.60 8.31
N LEU A 34 -8.96 -12.54 8.10
CA LEU A 34 -7.55 -12.34 8.40
C LEU A 34 -6.94 -11.21 7.56
N ASP A 35 -7.28 -11.15 6.26
CA ASP A 35 -6.85 -10.09 5.35
C ASP A 35 -7.34 -8.72 5.83
N HIS A 36 -8.58 -8.62 6.31
CA HIS A 36 -9.13 -7.34 6.76
C HIS A 36 -8.47 -6.81 8.05
N VAL A 37 -7.97 -7.69 8.93
CA VAL A 37 -7.20 -7.30 10.11
C VAL A 37 -5.77 -6.91 9.72
N MET A 38 -5.12 -7.70 8.86
CA MET A 38 -3.76 -7.43 8.40
C MET A 38 -3.68 -6.13 7.59
N ILE A 39 -4.63 -5.88 6.69
CA ILE A 39 -4.69 -4.65 5.90
C ILE A 39 -4.86 -3.43 6.80
N GLY A 40 -5.66 -3.54 7.87
CA GLY A 40 -5.84 -2.45 8.84
C GLY A 40 -4.55 -2.08 9.56
N ARG A 41 -3.80 -3.10 10.02
CA ARG A 41 -2.50 -2.89 10.69
C ARG A 41 -1.43 -2.38 9.74
N LEU A 42 -1.45 -2.82 8.48
CA LEU A 42 -0.56 -2.32 7.44
C LEU A 42 -0.82 -0.84 7.19
N LYS A 43 -2.07 -0.44 6.94
CA LYS A 43 -2.47 0.97 6.72
C LYS A 43 -1.97 1.88 7.84
N TYR A 44 -2.18 1.47 9.09
CA TYR A 44 -1.72 2.24 10.26
C TYR A 44 -0.20 2.31 10.35
N SER A 45 0.50 1.20 10.08
CA SER A 45 1.97 1.18 10.06
C SER A 45 2.56 2.08 8.97
N CYS A 46 1.97 2.07 7.77
CA CYS A 46 2.36 2.95 6.66
C CYS A 46 2.16 4.42 6.99
N LEU A 47 1.03 4.75 7.65
CA LEU A 47 0.74 6.09 8.08
C LEU A 47 1.75 6.57 9.13
N ILE A 48 2.03 5.77 10.16
CA ILE A 48 3.05 6.11 11.18
C ILE A 48 4.41 6.30 10.53
N LEU A 49 4.78 5.40 9.62
CA LEU A 49 6.05 5.47 8.93
C LEU A 49 6.17 6.75 8.09
N GLY A 50 5.12 7.10 7.34
CA GLY A 50 5.04 8.36 6.61
C GLY A 50 5.18 9.57 7.55
N VAL A 51 4.52 9.53 8.71
CA VAL A 51 4.64 10.58 9.74
C VAL A 51 6.08 10.70 10.25
N LEU A 52 6.75 9.58 10.56
CA LEU A 52 8.14 9.59 11.02
C LEU A 52 9.07 10.17 9.96
N ILE A 53 8.93 9.77 8.69
CA ILE A 53 9.74 10.31 7.59
C ILE A 53 9.49 11.81 7.40
N GLY A 54 8.23 12.25 7.40
CA GLY A 54 7.90 13.66 7.30
C GLY A 54 8.48 14.48 8.47
N PHE A 55 8.53 13.90 9.67
CA PHE A 55 9.15 14.54 10.83
C PHE A 55 10.67 14.71 10.63
N PHE A 56 11.36 13.68 10.15
CA PHE A 56 12.78 13.77 9.80
C PHE A 56 13.06 14.83 8.73
N ILE A 57 12.20 14.92 7.71
CA ILE A 57 12.31 15.96 6.68
C ILE A 57 12.19 17.35 7.31
N GLN A 58 11.25 17.58 8.23
CA GLN A 58 11.13 18.90 8.86
C GLN A 58 12.32 19.21 9.77
N VAL A 59 12.77 18.26 10.59
CA VAL A 59 13.96 18.46 11.45
C VAL A 59 15.17 18.81 10.59
N SER A 60 15.31 18.16 9.43
CA SER A 60 16.32 18.45 8.43
C SER A 60 16.22 19.90 7.93
N THR A 61 15.01 20.36 7.56
CA THR A 61 14.76 21.75 7.11
C THR A 61 15.08 22.78 8.20
N ILE A 62 14.65 22.53 9.45
CA ILE A 62 14.96 23.39 10.60
C ILE A 62 16.48 23.46 10.80
N GLY A 63 17.18 22.34 10.70
CA GLY A 63 18.65 22.28 10.75
C GLY A 63 19.32 23.17 9.68
N ALA A 64 18.81 23.15 8.45
CA ALA A 64 19.29 24.04 7.39
C ALA A 64 19.01 25.52 7.70
N SER A 65 17.85 25.85 8.26
CA SER A 65 17.54 27.20 8.74
C SER A 65 18.46 27.66 9.87
N PHE A 66 18.92 26.77 10.73
CA PHE A 66 19.94 27.10 11.73
C PHE A 66 21.33 27.30 11.11
N LEU A 67 21.73 26.45 10.17
CA LEU A 67 23.01 26.57 9.47
C LEU A 67 23.14 27.89 8.72
N THR A 68 22.06 28.37 8.11
CA THR A 68 22.03 29.66 7.40
C THR A 68 22.08 30.87 8.32
N ASN A 69 21.64 30.74 9.58
CA ASN A 69 21.70 31.80 10.59
C ASN A 69 23.00 31.82 11.40
N LEU A 70 23.92 30.88 11.18
CA LEU A 70 25.22 30.91 11.84
C LEU A 70 26.01 32.17 11.44
N PRO A 71 26.75 32.78 12.37
CA PRO A 71 27.49 34.03 12.14
C PRO A 71 28.55 33.95 11.04
N TRP A 72 28.86 32.75 10.53
CA TRP A 72 29.73 32.56 9.37
C TRP A 72 29.09 33.11 8.07
N ALA A 73 27.76 33.20 7.99
CA ALA A 73 27.03 33.72 6.82
C ALA A 73 26.92 35.26 6.79
N LYS A 74 27.49 35.99 7.75
CA LYS A 74 27.32 37.46 7.89
C LYS A 74 27.93 38.32 6.78
N GLY A 75 28.52 37.72 5.75
CA GLY A 75 29.05 38.40 4.56
C GLY A 75 28.56 37.85 3.22
N THR A 76 27.65 36.86 3.23
CA THR A 76 27.13 36.25 2.00
C THR A 76 25.84 36.94 1.54
N SER A 77 25.79 37.28 0.25
CA SER A 77 24.61 37.84 -0.42
C SER A 77 23.36 36.98 -0.20
N ASP A 78 22.19 37.60 -0.02
CA ASP A 78 20.87 36.95 0.16
C ASP A 78 20.59 35.87 -0.88
N GLN A 79 21.18 36.00 -2.07
CA GLN A 79 21.09 35.02 -3.15
C GLN A 79 21.65 33.64 -2.76
N HIS A 80 22.71 33.57 -1.95
CA HIS A 80 23.28 32.29 -1.51
C HIS A 80 22.32 31.55 -0.57
N ILE A 81 21.63 32.27 0.32
CA ILE A 81 20.66 31.69 1.25
C ILE A 81 19.53 31.02 0.49
N ALA A 82 19.00 31.70 -0.54
CA ALA A 82 17.96 31.16 -1.40
C ALA A 82 18.44 29.89 -2.15
N VAL A 83 19.66 29.90 -2.69
CA VAL A 83 20.24 28.73 -3.38
C VAL A 83 20.43 27.55 -2.42
N TYR A 84 20.94 27.78 -1.20
CA TYR A 84 21.09 26.72 -0.21
C TYR A 84 19.75 26.10 0.20
N ALA A 85 18.73 26.92 0.43
CA ALA A 85 17.39 26.43 0.73
C ALA A 85 16.81 25.58 -0.42
N LEU A 86 17.02 26.02 -1.66
CA LEU A 86 16.56 25.28 -2.85
C LEU A 86 17.29 23.95 -3.01
N VAL A 87 18.62 23.93 -2.88
CA VAL A 87 19.43 22.69 -2.94
C VAL A 87 19.01 21.73 -1.82
N TRP A 88 18.78 22.24 -0.61
CA TRP A 88 18.30 21.42 0.50
C TRP A 88 16.92 20.82 0.25
N SER A 89 16.01 21.60 -0.35
CA SER A 89 14.70 21.10 -0.78
C SER A 89 14.81 19.99 -1.81
N ILE A 90 15.75 20.07 -2.76
CA ILE A 90 15.98 19.01 -3.74
C ILE A 90 16.53 17.75 -3.07
N ILE A 91 17.48 17.89 -2.15
CA ILE A 91 18.07 16.76 -1.41
C ILE A 91 17.00 16.06 -0.58
N THR A 92 16.20 16.81 0.17
CA THR A 92 15.14 16.26 1.03
C THR A 92 14.02 15.60 0.20
N ALA A 93 13.62 16.22 -0.93
CA ALA A 93 12.68 15.61 -1.86
C ALA A 93 13.22 14.30 -2.45
N THR A 94 14.48 14.29 -2.90
CA THR A 94 15.13 13.10 -3.46
C THR A 94 15.25 11.99 -2.41
N ALA A 95 15.62 12.34 -1.17
CA ALA A 95 15.67 11.39 -0.07
C ALA A 95 14.29 10.79 0.24
N SER A 96 13.24 11.61 0.25
CA SER A 96 11.86 11.16 0.44
C SER A 96 11.43 10.18 -0.66
N CYS A 97 11.73 10.50 -1.92
CA CYS A 97 11.45 9.61 -3.05
C CYS A 97 12.21 8.27 -2.95
N GLY A 98 13.50 8.33 -2.57
CA GLY A 98 14.32 7.13 -2.39
C GLY A 98 13.79 6.22 -1.29
N VAL A 99 13.37 6.79 -0.16
CA VAL A 99 12.74 6.05 0.93
C VAL A 99 11.44 5.38 0.46
N MET A 100 10.60 6.09 -0.30
CA MET A 100 9.37 5.53 -0.86
C MET A 100 9.65 4.33 -1.79
N MET A 101 10.66 4.44 -2.67
CA MET A 101 11.06 3.33 -3.56
C MET A 101 11.55 2.11 -2.78
N ILE A 102 12.37 2.31 -1.74
CA ILE A 102 12.85 1.21 -0.90
C ILE A 102 11.69 0.51 -0.21
N PHE A 103 10.74 1.28 0.33
CA PHE A 103 9.56 0.70 0.96
C PHE A 103 8.67 -0.06 -0.02
N ARG A 104 8.50 0.45 -1.25
CA ARG A 104 7.80 -0.27 -2.31
C ARG A 104 8.43 -1.64 -2.56
N SER A 105 9.74 -1.69 -2.75
CA SER A 105 10.46 -2.96 -2.90
C SER A 105 10.32 -3.88 -1.67
N PHE A 106 10.32 -3.31 -0.46
CA PHE A 106 10.14 -4.09 0.76
C PHE A 106 8.75 -4.72 0.87
N VAL A 107 7.70 -3.98 0.48
CA VAL A 107 6.32 -4.49 0.44
C VAL A 107 6.19 -5.61 -0.58
N GLU A 108 6.72 -5.42 -1.80
CA GLU A 108 6.72 -6.45 -2.85
C GLU A 108 7.43 -7.73 -2.40
N ILE A 109 8.62 -7.60 -1.78
CA ILE A 109 9.37 -8.74 -1.25
C ILE A 109 8.60 -9.42 -0.11
N THR A 110 8.07 -8.65 0.84
CA THR A 110 7.34 -9.21 2.00
C THR A 110 6.08 -9.94 1.55
N PHE A 111 5.36 -9.38 0.58
CA PHE A 111 4.18 -10.01 0.01
C PHE A 111 4.54 -11.31 -0.73
N ASN A 112 5.55 -11.27 -1.59
CA ASN A 112 6.06 -12.45 -2.29
C ASN A 112 6.53 -13.55 -1.33
N LEU A 113 7.18 -13.20 -0.21
CA LEU A 113 7.62 -14.16 0.80
C LEU A 113 6.45 -14.76 1.60
N THR A 114 5.44 -13.94 1.92
CA THR A 114 4.31 -14.36 2.75
C THR A 114 3.31 -15.20 1.95
N PHE A 115 3.00 -14.77 0.73
CA PHE A 115 1.94 -15.36 -0.08
C PHE A 115 2.43 -16.14 -1.29
N GLY A 116 3.71 -16.07 -1.64
CA GLY A 116 4.25 -16.74 -2.84
C GLY A 116 4.06 -18.27 -2.86
N ARG A 117 3.88 -18.90 -1.70
CA ARG A 117 3.52 -20.33 -1.63
C ARG A 117 2.02 -20.60 -1.74
N ALA A 118 1.17 -19.69 -1.26
CA ALA A 118 -0.28 -19.85 -1.24
C ALA A 118 -0.93 -19.47 -2.59
N LEU A 119 -0.39 -18.46 -3.27
CA LEU A 119 -0.91 -17.92 -4.52
C LEU A 119 -0.24 -18.47 -5.79
N ALA A 120 0.66 -19.46 -5.66
CA ALA A 120 1.31 -20.12 -6.80
C ALA A 120 0.33 -20.74 -7.81
N TYR A 121 -0.94 -20.90 -7.43
CA TYR A 121 -1.99 -21.48 -8.26
C TYR A 121 -2.69 -20.46 -9.19
N ASP A 122 -2.59 -19.15 -8.95
CA ASP A 122 -3.25 -18.12 -9.77
C ASP A 122 -2.45 -16.80 -9.80
N PRO A 123 -1.48 -16.64 -10.73
CA PRO A 123 -0.59 -15.49 -10.79
C PRO A 123 -1.32 -14.18 -11.13
N ILE A 124 -2.45 -14.24 -11.84
CA ILE A 124 -3.20 -13.06 -12.26
C ILE A 124 -3.81 -12.35 -11.05
N LYS A 125 -4.38 -13.13 -10.12
CA LYS A 125 -4.94 -12.57 -8.88
C LYS A 125 -3.86 -12.05 -7.93
N HIS A 126 -2.71 -12.73 -7.91
CA HIS A 126 -1.57 -12.30 -7.10
C HIS A 126 -1.12 -10.89 -7.48
N ASP A 127 -0.92 -10.63 -8.77
CA ASP A 127 -0.44 -9.33 -9.24
C ASP A 127 -1.48 -8.22 -9.01
N GLN A 128 -2.77 -8.53 -9.17
CA GLN A 128 -3.84 -7.57 -8.89
C GLN A 128 -3.89 -7.16 -7.40
N ILE A 129 -3.77 -8.12 -6.49
CA ILE A 129 -3.76 -7.85 -5.05
C ILE A 129 -2.50 -7.08 -4.65
N LEU A 130 -1.35 -7.45 -5.21
CA LEU A 130 -0.09 -6.77 -4.93
C LEU A 130 -0.13 -5.31 -5.38
N ASP A 131 -0.63 -5.04 -6.58
CA ASP A 131 -0.73 -3.68 -7.12
C ASP A 131 -1.67 -2.81 -6.27
N GLU A 132 -2.82 -3.38 -5.86
CA GLU A 132 -3.75 -2.71 -4.97
C GLU A 132 -3.15 -2.45 -3.57
N LEU A 133 -2.38 -3.40 -3.02
CA LEU A 133 -1.68 -3.24 -1.75
C LEU A 133 -0.63 -2.13 -1.81
N VAL A 134 0.16 -2.10 -2.88
CA VAL A 134 1.20 -1.09 -3.12
C VAL A 134 0.55 0.29 -3.30
N TRP A 135 -0.57 0.37 -4.00
CA TRP A 135 -1.34 1.60 -4.15
C TRP A 135 -1.82 2.15 -2.79
N TYR A 136 -2.43 1.31 -1.95
CA TYR A 136 -2.80 1.73 -0.59
C TYR A 136 -1.58 2.20 0.21
N PHE A 137 -0.47 1.46 0.13
CA PHE A 137 0.77 1.81 0.81
C PHE A 137 1.25 3.22 0.42
N GLU A 138 1.38 3.49 -0.88
CA GLU A 138 1.84 4.77 -1.41
C GLU A 138 0.92 5.92 -0.99
N CYS A 139 -0.39 5.69 -1.01
CA CYS A 139 -1.37 6.69 -0.63
C CYS A 139 -1.30 7.05 0.88
N TYR A 140 -1.32 6.05 1.76
CA TYR A 140 -1.24 6.29 3.21
C TYR A 140 0.13 6.82 3.66
N PHE A 141 1.21 6.37 3.01
CA PHE A 141 2.54 6.90 3.25
C PHE A 141 2.60 8.39 2.89
N SER A 142 2.15 8.76 1.68
CA SER A 142 2.11 10.16 1.22
C SER A 142 1.25 11.04 2.12
N LEU A 143 0.09 10.52 2.55
CA LEU A 143 -0.80 11.22 3.49
C LEU A 143 -0.10 11.44 4.83
N GLY A 144 0.58 10.43 5.37
CA GLY A 144 1.34 10.52 6.62
C GLY A 144 2.47 11.56 6.54
N VAL A 145 3.23 11.57 5.45
CA VAL A 145 4.28 12.58 5.20
C VAL A 145 3.68 13.98 5.18
N LEU A 146 2.56 14.19 4.49
CA LEU A 146 1.90 15.50 4.40
C LEU A 146 1.39 15.99 5.76
N ILE A 147 0.75 15.12 6.53
CA ILE A 147 0.28 15.42 7.89
C ILE A 147 1.46 15.82 8.76
N SER A 148 2.58 15.10 8.69
CA SER A 148 3.74 15.45 9.50
C SER A 148 4.38 16.76 9.08
N VAL A 149 4.53 17.05 7.78
CA VAL A 149 5.12 18.31 7.32
C VAL A 149 4.24 19.50 7.74
N THR A 150 2.92 19.39 7.61
CA THR A 150 1.99 20.44 8.04
C THR A 150 2.00 20.65 9.55
N LEU A 151 1.96 19.57 10.35
CA LEU A 151 2.07 19.66 11.81
C LEU A 151 3.40 20.26 12.24
N ALA A 152 4.49 19.89 11.58
CA ALA A 152 5.81 20.38 11.95
C ALA A 152 5.99 21.85 11.52
N TRP A 153 5.36 22.30 10.43
CA TRP A 153 5.28 23.71 10.07
C TRP A 153 4.50 24.54 11.10
N VAL A 154 3.37 24.02 11.57
CA VAL A 154 2.57 24.63 12.65
C VAL A 154 3.43 24.76 13.92
N ALA A 155 4.12 23.69 14.31
CA ALA A 155 5.00 23.68 15.47
C ALA A 155 6.12 24.71 15.33
N THR A 156 6.79 24.80 14.18
CA THR A 156 7.82 25.81 13.92
C THR A 156 7.27 27.22 14.01
N SER A 157 6.08 27.48 13.45
CA SER A 157 5.43 28.79 13.50
C SER A 157 5.13 29.22 14.95
N PHE A 158 4.68 28.28 15.78
CA PHE A 158 4.45 28.50 17.20
C PHE A 158 5.75 28.79 17.96
N VAL A 159 6.82 28.02 17.70
CA VAL A 159 8.13 28.19 18.33
C VAL A 159 8.78 29.52 17.97
N LEU A 160 8.61 30.00 16.73
CA LEU A 160 9.14 31.28 16.28
C LEU A 160 8.34 32.49 16.79
N GLY A 161 7.19 32.28 17.44
CA GLY A 161 6.35 33.35 17.96
C GLY A 161 5.83 34.29 16.86
N MET A 162 5.83 33.84 15.59
CA MET A 162 5.27 34.64 14.51
C MET A 162 3.77 34.78 14.77
N PRO A 163 3.19 36.00 14.65
CA PRO A 163 1.75 36.21 14.74
C PRO A 163 1.08 35.63 13.48
N THR A 164 1.07 34.30 13.40
CA THR A 164 0.33 33.57 12.38
C THR A 164 -1.12 33.72 12.75
N THR A 165 -1.90 34.34 11.88
CA THR A 165 -3.34 34.35 12.08
C THR A 165 -3.82 32.91 12.08
N LEU A 166 -4.71 32.53 13.00
CA LEU A 166 -5.30 31.17 13.05
C LEU A 166 -5.88 30.74 11.69
N ILE A 167 -6.26 31.71 10.86
CA ILE A 167 -6.76 31.55 9.51
C ILE A 167 -5.68 31.00 8.57
N ASP A 168 -4.47 31.57 8.57
CA ASP A 168 -3.36 31.08 7.73
C ASP A 168 -2.98 29.65 8.09
N LEU A 169 -3.02 29.32 9.39
CA LEU A 169 -2.79 27.95 9.86
C LEU A 169 -3.84 26.99 9.33
N GLY A 170 -5.11 27.38 9.45
CA GLY A 170 -6.25 26.60 8.97
C GLY A 170 -6.16 26.33 7.47
N ILE A 171 -5.82 27.34 6.67
CA ILE A 171 -5.65 27.21 5.21
C ILE A 171 -4.48 26.27 4.89
N THR A 172 -3.34 26.44 5.58
CA THR A 172 -2.13 25.64 5.34
C THR A 172 -2.34 24.15 5.63
N ILE A 173 -3.23 23.80 6.57
CA ILE A 173 -3.60 22.41 6.87
C ILE A 173 -4.73 21.93 5.95
N ALA A 174 -5.76 22.75 5.75
CA ALA A 174 -6.96 22.36 5.02
C ALA A 174 -6.68 22.12 3.54
N LEU A 175 -5.82 22.93 2.91
CA LEU A 175 -5.56 22.86 1.46
C LEU A 175 -4.86 21.55 1.06
N PRO A 176 -3.78 21.11 1.74
CA PRO A 176 -3.16 19.81 1.45
C PRO A 176 -4.07 18.62 1.80
N VAL A 177 -4.80 18.69 2.92
CA VAL A 177 -5.76 17.63 3.30
C VAL A 177 -6.88 17.52 2.28
N PHE A 178 -7.42 18.65 1.84
CA PHE A 178 -8.46 18.71 0.80
C PHE A 178 -7.94 18.18 -0.54
N TRP A 179 -6.70 18.51 -0.91
CA TRP A 179 -6.07 17.98 -2.12
C TRP A 179 -5.91 16.46 -2.05
N CYS A 180 -5.35 15.93 -0.96
CA CYS A 180 -5.21 14.49 -0.75
C CYS A 180 -6.58 13.78 -0.72
N PHE A 181 -7.58 14.37 -0.07
CA PHE A 181 -8.92 13.82 -0.03
C PHE A 181 -9.56 13.80 -1.42
N SER A 182 -9.44 14.90 -2.17
CA SER A 182 -9.96 15.00 -3.54
C SER A 182 -9.29 13.98 -4.45
N PHE A 183 -7.96 13.86 -4.39
CA PHE A 183 -7.22 12.85 -5.14
C PHE A 183 -7.67 11.43 -4.78
N PHE A 184 -7.79 11.15 -3.48
CA PHE A 184 -8.26 9.85 -2.99
C PHE A 184 -9.66 9.52 -3.51
N VAL A 185 -10.62 10.44 -3.41
CA VAL A 185 -12.00 10.24 -3.88
C VAL A 185 -12.04 10.03 -5.40
N ILE A 186 -11.33 10.85 -6.16
CA ILE A 186 -11.31 10.75 -7.63
C ILE A 186 -10.71 9.42 -8.09
N PHE A 187 -9.64 8.95 -7.45
CA PHE A 187 -9.02 7.69 -7.82
C PHE A 187 -9.84 6.48 -7.35
N MET A 188 -10.31 6.46 -6.10
CA MET A 188 -11.11 5.36 -5.56
C MET A 188 -12.45 5.16 -6.29
N THR A 189 -13.01 6.23 -6.87
CA THR A 189 -14.25 6.12 -7.66
C THR A 189 -14.03 5.60 -9.08
N LYS A 190 -12.78 5.57 -9.57
CA LYS A 190 -12.46 5.16 -10.94
C LYS A 190 -12.23 3.65 -11.08
N ASP A 191 -11.85 2.99 -9.99
CA ASP A 191 -11.48 1.56 -9.96
C ASP A 191 -12.61 0.63 -9.52
N SER A 192 -13.88 1.02 -9.69
CA SER A 192 -14.99 0.06 -9.70
C SER A 192 -15.25 -0.37 -11.14
N PRO A 193 -14.50 -1.34 -11.71
CA PRO A 193 -14.90 -1.95 -12.96
C PRO A 193 -16.26 -2.59 -12.71
N LYS A 194 -17.28 -2.09 -13.41
CA LYS A 194 -18.53 -2.84 -13.60
C LYS A 194 -18.11 -4.22 -14.09
N SER A 195 -18.11 -5.20 -13.20
CA SER A 195 -17.92 -6.61 -13.54
C SER A 195 -19.00 -6.92 -14.56
N THR A 196 -18.63 -6.88 -15.84
CA THR A 196 -19.53 -7.26 -16.90
C THR A 196 -19.77 -8.74 -16.66
N PRO A 197 -21.00 -9.17 -16.32
CA PRO A 197 -21.24 -10.56 -15.97
C PRO A 197 -20.77 -11.43 -17.12
N PRO A 198 -20.09 -12.55 -16.84
CA PRO A 198 -19.58 -13.42 -17.88
C PRO A 198 -20.74 -13.78 -18.80
N LYS A 199 -20.65 -13.36 -20.07
CA LYS A 199 -21.53 -13.84 -21.13
C LYS A 199 -21.39 -15.36 -21.06
N LYS A 200 -22.45 -16.04 -20.59
CA LYS A 200 -22.58 -17.49 -20.78
C LYS A 200 -22.45 -17.71 -22.28
N GLU A 201 -21.28 -18.18 -22.72
CA GLU A 201 -21.17 -18.85 -23.99
C GLU A 201 -22.12 -20.03 -23.89
N VAL A 202 -23.31 -19.83 -24.46
CA VAL A 202 -24.24 -20.90 -24.76
C VAL A 202 -23.48 -21.83 -25.67
N SER A 203 -22.97 -22.90 -25.08
CA SER A 203 -22.48 -24.07 -25.77
C SER A 203 -23.64 -24.66 -26.56
N SER A 204 -23.91 -24.09 -27.73
CA SER A 204 -24.54 -24.80 -28.83
C SER A 204 -23.54 -25.85 -29.30
N ARG A 205 -23.46 -26.95 -28.55
CA ARG A 205 -23.15 -28.26 -29.13
C ARG A 205 -24.31 -28.59 -30.06
N GLU A 206 -24.22 -28.05 -31.27
CA GLU A 206 -24.98 -28.55 -32.39
C GLU A 206 -24.49 -29.98 -32.66
N VAL A 207 -25.41 -30.90 -32.47
CA VAL A 207 -25.29 -32.34 -32.65
C VAL A 207 -25.07 -32.59 -34.15
N ALA A 208 -23.82 -32.62 -34.60
CA ALA A 208 -23.49 -33.12 -35.92
C ALA A 208 -23.64 -34.66 -35.90
N GLY A 209 -24.65 -35.13 -36.64
CA GLY A 209 -25.11 -36.51 -36.63
C GLY A 209 -24.06 -37.52 -37.09
N VAL A 210 -23.97 -38.59 -36.32
CA VAL A 210 -23.38 -39.87 -36.73
C VAL A 210 -24.37 -40.51 -37.71
N SER A 211 -24.04 -40.49 -39.01
CA SER A 211 -24.73 -41.29 -40.03
C SER A 211 -23.95 -42.58 -40.22
N ILE A 212 -24.52 -43.68 -39.72
CA ILE A 212 -24.06 -45.04 -39.98
C ILE A 212 -24.67 -45.46 -41.32
N VAL A 213 -23.82 -45.74 -42.31
CA VAL A 213 -24.12 -46.61 -43.45
C VAL A 213 -22.95 -47.57 -43.60
#